data_AF-A0A8S9MPV8-F1
#
_entry.id   AF-A0A8S9MPV8-F1
#
_cell.length_a   1.000
_cell.length_b   1.000
_cell.length_c   1.000
_cell.angle_alpha   90.00
_cell.angle_beta   90.00
_cell.angle_gamma   90.00
#
_symmetry.space_group_name_H-M   'P 1'
#
loop_
_entity.id
_entity.type
_entity.pdbx_description
1 polymer ?
#
loop_
_entity_poly.entity_id
_entity_poly.type
_entity_poly.pdbx_seq_one_letter_code
_entity_poly.pdbx_strand_id
1 'polypeptide(L)'
;MPTFGIQLETQYLSGQTVSMFIPIGKILKPVLVECVTPVTCYWSLSLFLRGEEQLTLVFKELRPTLKMLVPIWKALCAVIGTDQSEMMTEEEHVVA
;
A
#
# COMPACT_ATOMS: atom_id res chain seq x y z
N MET A 1 23.62 -2.01 -7.26
CA MET A 1 22.40 -1.79 -8.08
C MET A 1 21.64 -0.61 -7.49
N PRO A 2 21.04 0.29 -8.29
CA PRO A 2 20.16 1.32 -7.74
C PRO A 2 19.00 0.64 -7.00
N THR A 3 18.67 1.14 -5.82
CA THR A 3 17.58 0.61 -5.00
C THR A 3 16.25 1.09 -5.56
N PHE A 4 15.43 0.18 -6.09
CA PHE A 4 14.06 0.47 -6.49
C PHE A 4 13.14 0.60 -5.27
N GLY A 5 12.10 1.41 -5.39
CA GLY A 5 11.17 1.67 -4.30
C GLY A 5 10.10 2.69 -4.66
N ILE A 6 9.36 3.09 -3.64
CA ILE A 6 8.28 4.07 -3.75
C ILE A 6 8.73 5.35 -3.06
N GLN A 7 8.56 6.48 -3.73
CA GLN A 7 8.68 7.80 -3.12
C GLN A 7 7.28 8.32 -2.76
N LEU A 8 7.05 8.50 -1.46
CA LEU A 8 5.90 9.25 -0.97
C LEU A 8 6.31 10.71 -0.84
N GLU A 9 5.61 11.59 -1.55
CA GLU A 9 5.90 13.03 -1.54
C GLU A 9 4.62 13.82 -1.30
N THR A 10 4.68 14.76 -0.35
CA THR A 10 3.60 15.71 -0.09
C THR A 10 4.12 17.12 -0.32
N GLN A 11 3.45 17.84 -1.24
CA GLN A 11 3.72 19.24 -1.52
C GLN A 11 2.62 20.08 -0.87
N TYR A 12 3.02 20.97 0.02
CA TYR A 12 2.12 21.88 0.72
C TYR A 12 1.98 23.20 -0.03
N LEU A 13 0.83 23.86 0.14
CA LEU A 13 0.60 25.20 -0.44
C LEU A 13 1.60 26.25 0.05
N SER A 14 2.26 26.01 1.18
CA SER A 14 3.36 26.84 1.70
C SER A 14 4.66 26.73 0.89
N GLY A 15 4.73 25.81 -0.08
CA GLY A 15 5.96 25.48 -0.82
C GLY A 15 6.86 24.46 -0.11
N GLN A 16 6.48 23.99 1.09
CA GLN A 16 7.20 22.91 1.76
C GLN A 16 6.95 21.58 1.06
N THR A 17 8.00 20.77 0.91
CA THR A 17 7.91 19.39 0.43
C THR A 17 8.42 18.44 1.50
N VAL A 18 7.62 17.42 1.83
CA VAL A 18 8.03 16.32 2.71
C VAL A 18 8.03 15.05 1.89
N SER A 19 9.18 14.37 1.85
CA SER A 19 9.34 13.13 1.10
C SER A 19 9.84 11.98 1.98
N MET A 20 9.44 10.76 1.62
CA MET A 20 9.88 9.52 2.25
C MET A 20 10.04 8.46 1.17
N PHE A 21 11.25 7.91 1.06
CA PHE A 21 11.54 6.80 0.16
C PHE A 21 11.45 5.47 0.89
N ILE A 22 10.74 4.51 0.30
CA ILE A 22 10.54 3.17 0.85
C ILE A 22 11.09 2.15 -0.15
N PRO A 23 12.16 1.42 0.20
CA PRO A 23 12.71 0.37 -0.66
C PRO A 23 11.67 -0.71 -0.95
N ILE A 24 11.61 -1.19 -2.19
CA ILE A 24 10.60 -2.17 -2.63
C ILE A 24 10.63 -3.45 -1.77
N GLY A 25 11.82 -3.94 -1.40
CA GLY A 25 11.98 -5.14 -0.57
C GLY A 25 11.50 -5.00 0.88
N LYS A 26 11.22 -3.76 1.34
CA LYS A 26 10.59 -3.51 2.64
C LYS A 26 9.06 -3.63 2.56
N ILE A 27 8.47 -3.52 1.37
CA ILE A 27 7.02 -3.47 1.19
C ILE A 27 6.49 -4.89 1.05
N LEU A 28 5.59 -5.29 1.95
CA LEU A 28 4.95 -6.60 1.92
C LEU A 28 3.72 -6.60 1.01
N LYS A 29 2.86 -5.58 1.14
CA LYS A 29 1.69 -5.37 0.28
C LYS A 29 1.11 -3.96 0.46
N PRO A 30 0.47 -3.41 -0.58
CA PRO A 30 -0.39 -2.24 -0.42
C PRO A 30 -1.78 -2.68 0.06
N VAL A 31 -2.40 -1.89 0.95
CA VAL A 31 -3.67 -2.23 1.60
C VAL A 31 -4.62 -1.04 1.50
N LEU A 32 -5.83 -1.29 0.99
CA LEU A 32 -6.96 -0.38 1.13
C LEU A 32 -7.68 -0.70 2.43
N VAL A 33 -7.82 0.30 3.29
CA VAL A 33 -8.44 0.17 4.61
C VAL A 33 -9.68 1.05 4.65
N GLU A 34 -10.82 0.45 4.99
CA GLU A 34 -12.04 1.18 5.34
C GLU A 34 -11.91 1.67 6.79
N CYS A 35 -11.84 2.98 6.96
CA CYS A 35 -11.74 3.64 8.25
C CYS A 35 -13.14 4.09 8.68
N VAL A 36 -13.66 3.43 9.72
CA VAL A 36 -14.99 3.72 10.26
C VAL A 36 -14.86 4.57 11.53
N THR A 37 -15.60 5.65 11.58
CA THR A 37 -15.80 6.50 12.76
C THR A 37 -17.31 6.62 13.02
N PRO A 38 -17.76 7.04 14.21
CA PRO A 38 -19.19 7.14 14.51
C PRO A 38 -20.01 7.99 13.52
N VAL A 39 -19.36 8.93 12.83
CA VAL A 39 -20.01 9.90 11.94
C VAL A 39 -19.60 9.78 10.47
N THR A 40 -18.48 9.11 10.17
CA THR A 40 -17.97 9.02 8.80
C THR A 40 -17.32 7.67 8.52
N CYS A 41 -17.49 7.18 7.29
CA CYS A 41 -16.68 6.13 6.72
C CYS A 41 -15.85 6.70 5.57
N TYR A 42 -14.55 6.42 5.55
CA TYR A 42 -13.67 6.80 4.46
C TYR A 42 -12.66 5.69 4.18
N TRP A 43 -12.04 5.71 3.01
CA TRP A 43 -10.99 4.77 2.65
C TRP A 43 -9.62 5.42 2.76
N SER A 44 -8.63 4.66 3.22
CA SER A 44 -7.22 5.03 3.19
C SER A 44 -6.42 3.99 2.43
N LEU A 45 -5.33 4.44 1.79
CA LEU A 45 -4.34 3.57 1.17
C LEU A 45 -3.08 3.59 2.05
N SER A 46 -2.64 2.41 2.45
CA SER A 46 -1.44 2.23 3.28
C SER A 46 -0.54 1.13 2.74
N LEU A 47 0.73 1.16 3.15
CA LEU A 47 1.72 0.14 2.86
C LEU A 47 1.98 -0.68 4.13
N PHE A 48 1.89 -2.00 4.01
CA PHE A 48 2.37 -2.91 5.05
C PHE A 48 3.86 -3.13 4.86
N LEU A 49 4.66 -2.70 5.83
CA LEU A 49 6.12 -2.73 5.75
C LEU A 49 6.70 -3.79 6.68
N ARG A 50 7.74 -4.48 6.21
CA ARG A 50 8.47 -5.46 7.01
C ARG A 50 9.18 -4.76 8.16
N GLY A 51 8.97 -5.26 9.38
CA GLY A 51 9.59 -4.75 10.59
C GLY A 51 8.96 -3.47 11.15
N GLU A 52 7.84 -3.02 10.58
CA GLU A 52 7.04 -1.92 11.14
C GLU A 52 5.77 -2.49 11.78
N GLU A 53 5.42 -2.02 12.98
CA GLU A 53 4.21 -2.47 13.68
C GLU A 53 2.93 -1.85 13.09
N GLN A 54 3.06 -0.68 12.49
CA GLN A 54 1.93 0.09 11.96
C GLN A 54 1.98 0.17 10.43
N LEU A 55 0.78 0.28 9.84
CA LEU A 55 0.65 0.56 8.42
C LEU A 55 1.13 1.99 8.12
N THR A 56 1.94 2.14 7.07
CA THR A 56 2.39 3.46 6.61
C THR A 56 1.40 4.05 5.63
N LEU A 57 0.72 5.14 6.00
CA LEU A 57 -0.22 5.84 5.12
C LEU A 57 0.49 6.42 3.89
N VAL A 58 -0.08 6.18 2.71
CA VAL A 58 0.37 6.80 1.44
C VAL A 58 -0.06 8.27 1.39
N PHE A 59 -1.26 8.57 1.88
CA PHE A 59 -1.80 9.92 2.00
C PHE A 59 -2.04 10.24 3.48
N LYS A 60 -1.27 11.18 4.04
CA LYS A 60 -1.36 11.54 5.47
C LYS A 60 -2.55 12.47 5.76
N GLU A 61 -2.61 13.58 5.02
CA GLU A 61 -3.60 14.65 5.27
C GLU A 61 -4.80 14.60 4.32
N LEU A 62 -4.72 13.79 3.26
CA LEU A 62 -5.75 13.69 2.24
C LEU A 62 -6.54 12.39 2.40
N ARG A 63 -7.83 12.48 2.09
CA ARG A 63 -8.74 11.32 1.99
C ARG A 63 -9.29 11.22 0.57
N PRO A 64 -8.46 10.78 -0.41
CA PRO A 64 -8.93 10.63 -1.77
C PRO A 64 -10.11 9.65 -1.83
N THR A 65 -11.00 9.86 -2.80
CA THR A 65 -12.13 8.94 -3.00
C THR A 65 -11.63 7.56 -3.42
N LEU A 66 -12.43 6.52 -3.15
CA LEU A 66 -12.09 5.14 -3.54
C LEU A 66 -11.82 5.01 -5.06
N LYS A 67 -12.52 5.80 -5.89
CA LYS A 67 -12.32 5.86 -7.35
C LYS A 67 -10.89 6.28 -7.73
N MET A 68 -10.22 7.10 -6.91
CA MET A 68 -8.82 7.47 -7.09
C MET A 68 -7.87 6.46 -6.45
N LEU A 69 -8.23 5.90 -5.29
CA LEU A 69 -7.35 4.98 -4.56
C LEU A 69 -7.20 3.63 -5.26
N VAL A 70 -8.25 3.10 -5.88
CA VAL A 70 -8.23 1.76 -6.51
C VAL A 70 -7.20 1.65 -7.66
N PRO A 71 -7.14 2.60 -8.63
CA PRO A 71 -6.11 2.55 -9.67
C PRO A 71 -4.68 2.61 -9.12
N ILE A 72 -4.45 3.44 -8.09
CA ILE A 72 -3.14 3.57 -7.44
C ILE A 72 -2.78 2.26 -6.74
N TRP A 73 -3.70 1.70 -5.95
CA TRP A 73 -3.52 0.42 -5.27
C TRP A 73 -3.18 -0.72 -6.26
N LYS A 74 -3.89 -0.81 -7.40
CA LYS A 74 -3.59 -1.80 -8.44
C LYS A 74 -2.19 -1.62 -9.04
N ALA A 75 -1.80 -0.38 -9.35
CA ALA A 75 -0.46 -0.10 -9.86
C ALA A 75 0.62 -0.49 -8.85
N LEU A 76 0.37 -0.26 -7.55
CA LEU A 76 1.26 -0.71 -6.48
C LEU A 76 1.35 -2.24 -6.40
N CYS A 77 0.22 -2.94 -6.49
CA CYS A 77 0.21 -4.41 -6.49
C CYS A 77 1.06 -4.99 -7.60
N ALA A 78 0.91 -4.47 -8.83
CA ALA A 78 1.67 -4.91 -9.99
C ALA A 78 3.17 -4.69 -9.83
N VAL A 79 3.59 -3.54 -9.29
CA VAL A 79 5.01 -3.22 -9.07
C VAL A 79 5.63 -4.04 -7.95
N ILE A 80 4.86 -4.31 -6.88
CA ILE A 80 5.34 -5.09 -5.73
C ILE A 80 5.31 -6.60 -6.02
N GLY A 81 4.56 -7.03 -7.05
CA GLY A 81 4.34 -8.44 -7.35
C GLY A 81 3.35 -9.11 -6.40
N THR A 82 2.41 -8.34 -5.84
CA THR A 82 1.33 -8.87 -4.97
C THR A 82 0.02 -9.13 -5.73
N ASP A 83 0.06 -9.15 -7.07
CA ASP A 83 -1.09 -9.56 -7.85
C ASP A 83 -1.42 -11.02 -7.48
N GLN A 84 -2.60 -11.21 -6.87
CA GLN A 84 -3.10 -12.53 -6.55
C GLN A 84 -3.57 -13.22 -7.84
N SER A 85 -2.63 -13.66 -8.66
CA SER A 85 -2.84 -14.82 -9.53
C SER A 85 -1.94 -15.94 -9.01
N GLU A 86 -2.56 -17.05 -8.61
CA GLU A 86 -1.94 -18.29 -8.14
C GLU A 86 -1.61 -18.35 -6.64
N MET A 87 -2.66 -18.40 -5.81
CA MET A 87 -2.61 -19.19 -4.58
C MET A 87 -3.77 -20.18 -4.61
N MET A 88 -3.72 -21.11 -5.57
CA MET A 88 -4.44 -22.39 -5.58
C MET A 88 -3.55 -23.40 -6.31
N THR A 89 -2.49 -23.87 -5.66
CA THR A 89 -1.79 -25.10 -6.07
C THR A 89 -1.91 -26.08 -4.92
N GLU A 90 -2.94 -26.91 -5.06
CA GLU A 90 -3.06 -28.31 -4.64
C GLU A 90 -2.15 -28.78 -3.50
N GLU A 91 -2.73 -28.97 -2.32
CA GLU A 91 -2.18 -29.89 -1.32
C GLU A 91 -2.24 -31.31 -1.90
N GLU A 92 -1.08 -31.84 -2.31
CA GLU A 92 -0.88 -33.28 -2.54
C GLU A 92 -1.22 -34.04 -1.25
N HIS A 93 -2.39 -34.68 -1.21
CA HIS A 93 -2.66 -35.76 -0.27
C HIS A 93 -1.87 -37.00 -0.72
N VAL A 94 -0.67 -37.17 -0.18
CA VAL A 94 -0.04 -38.49 -0.07
C VAL A 94 -0.45 -39.07 1.27
N VAL A 95 -1.43 -39.97 1.26
CA VAL A 95 -1.66 -40.92 2.36
C VAL A 95 -1.10 -42.26 1.91
N ALA A 96 -0.10 -42.72 2.65
CA ALA A 96 0.52 -44.03 2.52
C ALA A 96 -0.43 -45.18 2.94
#